data_AF-A0AAE8QIM3-F1
#
_entry.id   AF-A0AAE8QIM3-F1
#
_cell.length_a   1.000
_cell.length_b   1.000
_cell.length_c   1.000
_cell.angle_alpha   90.00
_cell.angle_beta   90.00
_cell.angle_gamma   90.00
#
_symmetry.space_group_name_H-M   'P 1'
#
loop_
_entity.id
_entity.type
_entity.pdbx_description
1 polymer ?
#
loop_
_entity_poly.entity_id
_entity_poly.type
_entity_poly.pdbx_seq_one_letter_code
_entity_poly.pdbx_strand_id
1 'polypeptide(L)'
;MVESHARTSNSLLYYKCDNIEFLKGYGQLYTEFDDGVATRQINIINNDIYSSSSLHDWNEDVGSLLYDGHIESLDLSDSVPITQLEFENKWQEGIVANNSHINYLKGDASLPFEEHTLIIHVVNILGKWGKGFVLSLSKQFPFAKNEYIKWSKDKETFGLGEVQFVCVDQQKATFVANMLAQHGVKKNDKDRTTYIDYDALRLCLRKVARFALKNRLSIQMPKIGSGLAGGGWREIEKIINEELIYYKIKCTVFEL
;
A
#
# COMPACT_ATOMS: atom_id res chain seq x y z
N MET A 1 21.77 12.77 4.53
CA MET A 1 21.15 14.01 5.05
C MET A 1 19.73 13.64 5.42
N VAL A 2 19.46 13.66 6.74
CA VAL A 2 18.20 13.47 7.48
C VAL A 2 17.33 12.24 7.15
N GLU A 3 17.50 11.19 7.96
CA GLU A 3 16.52 10.11 8.18
C GLU A 3 15.28 10.69 8.89
N SER A 4 14.13 10.67 8.22
CA SER A 4 12.84 11.04 8.82
C SER A 4 12.32 9.90 9.70
N HIS A 5 12.57 10.02 10.99
CA HIS A 5 11.85 9.27 12.01
C HIS A 5 10.40 9.78 11.98
N ALA A 6 9.47 8.98 11.45
CA ALA A 6 8.06 9.31 11.36
C ALA A 6 7.47 9.39 12.78
N ARG A 7 7.46 10.60 13.36
CA ARG A 7 6.51 10.96 14.42
C ARG A 7 5.12 10.84 13.81
N THR A 8 4.27 10.01 14.40
CA THR A 8 2.84 9.92 14.08
C THR A 8 2.10 11.19 14.52
N SER A 9 2.37 12.29 13.82
CA SER A 9 1.42 13.40 13.70
C SER A 9 0.32 12.91 12.76
N ASN A 10 -0.94 13.04 13.15
CA ASN A 10 -2.05 12.62 12.29
C ASN A 10 -2.14 13.60 11.10
N SER A 11 -1.40 13.31 10.04
CA SER A 11 -1.22 14.15 8.84
C SER A 11 -2.33 14.02 7.81
N LEU A 12 -3.36 13.24 8.15
CA LEU A 12 -4.52 13.04 7.30
C LEU A 12 -5.46 14.24 7.41
N LEU A 13 -5.79 14.81 6.25
CA LEU A 13 -6.78 15.87 6.13
C LEU A 13 -7.87 15.44 5.16
N TYR A 14 -9.09 15.88 5.41
CA TYR A 14 -10.24 15.52 4.60
C TYR A 14 -11.02 16.78 4.25
N TYR A 15 -11.35 16.91 2.97
CA TYR A 15 -12.09 18.06 2.45
C TYR A 15 -13.25 17.59 1.59
N LYS A 16 -14.30 18.41 1.58
CA LYS A 16 -15.48 18.24 0.73
C LYS A 16 -15.73 19.53 -0.04
N CYS A 17 -15.93 19.42 -1.34
CA CYS A 17 -16.49 20.47 -2.20
C CYS A 17 -17.89 20.04 -2.62
N ASP A 18 -18.90 20.89 -2.39
CA ASP A 18 -20.30 20.59 -2.72
C ASP A 18 -20.71 20.95 -4.15
N ASN A 19 -19.90 21.76 -4.84
CA ASN A 19 -20.20 22.27 -6.17
C ASN A 19 -18.93 22.31 -7.04
N ILE A 20 -18.44 21.13 -7.42
CA ILE A 20 -17.33 21.00 -8.37
C ILE A 20 -17.85 20.75 -9.78
N GLU A 21 -17.20 21.33 -10.79
CA GLU A 21 -17.49 21.08 -12.19
C GLU A 21 -16.78 19.80 -12.68
N PHE A 22 -17.56 18.86 -13.21
CA PHE A 22 -17.14 17.64 -13.87
C PHE A 22 -17.47 17.71 -15.38
N LEU A 23 -17.03 16.71 -16.16
CA LEU A 23 -17.28 16.68 -17.61
C LEU A 23 -18.77 16.73 -18.00
N LYS A 24 -19.65 16.10 -17.21
CA LYS A 24 -21.11 16.07 -17.47
C LYS A 24 -21.95 16.80 -16.41
N GLY A 25 -21.42 17.86 -15.80
CA GLY A 25 -22.19 18.75 -14.91
C GLY A 25 -21.52 19.00 -13.57
N TYR A 26 -22.29 19.43 -12.59
CA TYR A 26 -21.79 19.76 -11.25
C TYR A 26 -22.09 18.64 -10.25
N GLY A 27 -21.23 18.48 -9.27
CA GLY A 27 -21.39 17.46 -8.24
C GLY A 27 -20.57 17.73 -6.98
N GLN A 28 -20.36 16.67 -6.20
CA GLN A 28 -19.59 16.72 -4.96
C GLN A 28 -18.25 16.01 -5.13
N LEU A 29 -17.20 16.56 -4.52
CA LEU A 29 -15.88 15.94 -4.42
C LEU A 29 -15.50 15.81 -2.95
N TYR A 30 -15.08 14.62 -2.54
CA TYR A 30 -14.43 14.38 -1.27
C TYR A 30 -12.97 14.01 -1.54
N THR A 31 -12.03 14.63 -0.83
CA THR A 31 -10.60 14.36 -0.99
C THR A 31 -9.96 14.06 0.35
N GLU A 32 -9.21 12.96 0.41
CA GLU A 32 -8.24 12.69 1.46
C GLU A 32 -6.86 13.19 1.01
N PHE A 33 -6.17 13.87 1.93
CA PHE A 33 -4.76 14.22 1.80
C PHE A 33 -3.94 13.51 2.88
N ASP A 34 -2.79 12.96 2.50
CA ASP A 34 -1.78 12.40 3.41
C ASP A 34 -0.45 13.16 3.23
N ASP A 35 -0.01 13.84 4.29
CA ASP A 35 1.10 14.80 4.24
C ASP A 35 0.92 15.79 3.09
N GLY A 36 -0.31 16.29 2.94
CA GLY A 36 -0.71 17.24 1.90
C GLY A 36 -0.88 16.66 0.51
N VAL A 37 -0.50 15.41 0.22
CA VAL A 37 -0.69 14.79 -1.10
C VAL A 37 -2.09 14.18 -1.19
N ALA A 38 -2.85 14.48 -2.25
CA ALA A 38 -4.16 13.85 -2.46
C ALA A 38 -4.00 12.33 -2.66
N THR A 39 -4.64 11.49 -1.86
CA THR A 39 -4.46 10.02 -1.90
C THR A 39 -5.70 9.26 -2.32
N ARG A 40 -6.89 9.75 -1.95
CA ARG A 40 -8.18 9.14 -2.29
C ARG A 40 -9.20 10.22 -2.60
N GLN A 41 -10.04 9.95 -3.59
CA GLN A 41 -11.14 10.83 -3.96
C GLN A 41 -12.44 10.07 -4.19
N ILE A 42 -13.55 10.76 -3.88
CA ILE A 42 -14.90 10.30 -4.10
C ILE A 42 -15.61 11.40 -4.90
N ASN A 43 -15.97 11.09 -6.13
CA ASN A 43 -16.68 11.98 -7.03
C ASN A 43 -18.14 11.55 -7.06
N ILE A 44 -19.07 12.47 -6.84
CA ILE A 44 -20.51 12.20 -6.86
C ILE A 44 -21.17 13.11 -7.89
N ILE A 45 -21.76 12.53 -8.93
CA ILE A 45 -22.48 13.24 -9.98
C ILE A 45 -23.76 12.46 -10.31
N ASN A 46 -24.90 13.16 -10.43
CA ASN A 46 -26.21 12.52 -10.71
C ASN A 46 -26.59 11.36 -9.77
N ASN A 47 -26.14 11.41 -8.50
CA ASN A 47 -26.24 10.35 -7.48
C ASN A 47 -25.37 9.10 -7.72
N ASP A 48 -24.59 9.05 -8.79
CA ASP A 48 -23.59 8.01 -9.02
C ASP A 48 -22.29 8.35 -8.27
N ILE A 49 -21.64 7.34 -7.68
CA ILE A 49 -20.46 7.49 -6.82
C ILE A 49 -19.25 6.82 -7.48
N TYR A 50 -18.19 7.59 -7.70
CA TYR A 50 -16.94 7.15 -8.30
C TYR A 50 -15.79 7.40 -7.32
N SER A 51 -15.41 6.34 -6.59
CA SER A 51 -14.28 6.35 -5.66
C SER A 51 -13.03 5.77 -6.30
N SER A 52 -11.89 6.46 -6.14
CA SER A 52 -10.60 6.02 -6.67
C SER A 52 -9.43 6.48 -5.79
N SER A 53 -8.31 5.80 -5.95
CA SER A 53 -7.00 6.11 -5.38
C SER A 53 -5.89 6.10 -6.45
N SER A 54 -6.26 6.17 -7.73
CA SER A 54 -5.36 5.94 -8.88
C SER A 54 -5.49 7.08 -9.88
N LEU A 55 -4.35 7.64 -10.29
CA LEU A 55 -4.28 8.70 -11.31
C LEU A 55 -4.63 8.20 -12.72
N HIS A 56 -4.72 6.88 -12.91
CA HIS A 56 -5.05 6.26 -14.19
C HIS A 56 -6.54 5.95 -14.31
N ASP A 57 -7.32 6.11 -13.24
CA ASP A 57 -8.73 5.82 -13.27
C ASP A 57 -9.49 7.00 -13.88
N TRP A 58 -10.35 6.69 -14.85
CA TRP A 58 -11.10 7.68 -15.61
C TRP A 58 -12.53 7.22 -15.85
N ASN A 59 -13.45 8.17 -15.88
CA ASN A 59 -14.86 7.96 -16.21
C ASN A 59 -15.36 9.07 -17.15
N GLU A 60 -16.34 8.76 -18.01
CA GLU A 60 -16.86 9.70 -19.02
C GLU A 60 -17.72 10.84 -18.48
N ASP A 61 -18.30 10.69 -17.29
CA ASP A 61 -19.11 11.71 -16.63
C ASP A 61 -18.25 12.64 -15.77
N VAL A 62 -17.20 12.08 -15.17
CA VAL A 62 -16.33 12.76 -14.19
C VAL A 62 -15.06 13.31 -14.84
N GLY A 63 -14.37 12.50 -15.65
CA GLY A 63 -12.98 12.71 -16.06
C GLY A 63 -12.04 11.85 -15.22
N SER A 64 -10.88 12.40 -14.84
CA SER A 64 -9.95 11.73 -13.93
C SER A 64 -10.59 11.55 -12.56
N LEU A 65 -10.57 10.32 -12.02
CA LEU A 65 -11.20 10.02 -10.72
C LEU A 65 -10.33 10.38 -9.53
N LEU A 66 -9.02 10.57 -9.75
CA LEU A 66 -8.10 11.16 -8.79
C LEU A 66 -7.36 12.33 -9.47
N TYR A 67 -7.57 13.53 -8.96
CA TYR A 67 -6.83 14.73 -9.30
C TYR A 67 -5.54 14.79 -8.48
N ASP A 68 -4.40 14.83 -9.16
CA ASP A 68 -3.10 14.92 -8.49
C ASP A 68 -2.85 16.34 -7.96
N GLY A 69 -2.16 16.43 -6.82
CA GLY A 69 -1.81 17.72 -6.25
C GLY A 69 -1.42 17.66 -4.78
N HIS A 70 -0.66 18.68 -4.38
CA HIS A 70 -0.41 18.98 -2.98
C HIS A 70 -1.42 20.02 -2.49
N ILE A 71 -1.91 19.90 -1.27
CA ILE A 71 -2.95 20.77 -0.70
C ILE A 71 -2.60 22.25 -0.79
N GLU A 72 -1.32 22.60 -0.62
CA GLU A 72 -0.82 23.98 -0.72
C GLU A 72 -0.83 24.55 -2.16
N SER A 73 -0.95 23.68 -3.16
CA SER A 73 -1.02 24.06 -4.58
C SER A 73 -2.45 24.08 -5.13
N LEU A 74 -3.43 23.63 -4.34
CA LEU A 74 -4.82 23.55 -4.75
C LEU A 74 -5.61 24.74 -4.21
N ASP A 75 -6.52 25.27 -5.04
CA ASP A 75 -7.52 26.21 -4.58
C ASP A 75 -8.65 25.43 -3.89
N LEU A 76 -8.74 25.59 -2.56
CA LEU A 76 -9.75 24.97 -1.72
C LEU A 76 -10.77 25.98 -1.19
N SER A 77 -10.89 27.16 -1.79
CA SER A 77 -11.80 28.23 -1.33
C SER A 77 -13.26 27.78 -1.23
N ASP A 78 -13.71 26.90 -2.14
CA ASP A 78 -15.05 26.31 -2.15
C ASP A 78 -15.15 24.97 -1.38
N SER A 79 -14.05 24.53 -0.76
CA SER A 79 -14.00 23.28 -0.01
C SER A 79 -14.06 23.51 1.50
N VAL A 80 -14.79 22.64 2.20
CA VAL A 80 -14.88 22.64 3.66
C VAL A 80 -14.15 21.43 4.26
N PRO A 81 -13.43 21.57 5.38
CA PRO A 81 -12.84 20.43 6.07
C PRO A 81 -13.95 19.53 6.65
N ILE A 82 -13.73 18.23 6.59
CA ILE A 82 -14.63 17.21 7.17
C ILE A 82 -13.86 16.28 8.09
N THR A 83 -14.58 15.47 8.87
CA THR A 83 -13.94 14.43 9.70
C THR A 83 -13.57 13.21 8.87
N GLN A 84 -12.60 12.43 9.37
CA GLN A 84 -12.26 11.12 8.82
C GLN A 84 -13.49 10.20 8.77
N LEU A 85 -14.34 10.23 9.80
CA LEU A 85 -15.53 9.39 9.87
C LEU A 85 -16.52 9.71 8.74
N GLU A 86 -16.73 11.00 8.45
CA GLU A 86 -17.58 11.43 7.33
C GLU A 86 -17.02 10.96 5.99
N PHE A 87 -15.71 11.10 5.77
CA PHE A 87 -15.06 10.61 4.56
C PHE A 87 -15.19 9.10 4.41
N GLU A 88 -14.88 8.33 5.45
CA GLU A 88 -14.92 6.86 5.41
C GLU A 88 -16.33 6.31 5.20
N ASN A 89 -17.35 6.93 5.80
CA ASN A 89 -18.75 6.56 5.54
C ASN A 89 -19.09 6.70 4.05
N LYS A 90 -18.66 7.80 3.42
CA LYS A 90 -18.85 8.02 1.98
C LYS A 90 -17.99 7.09 1.12
N TRP A 91 -16.77 6.79 1.55
CA TRP A 91 -15.88 5.87 0.85
C TRP A 91 -16.48 4.46 0.79
N GLN A 92 -17.09 4.00 1.89
CA GLN A 92 -17.78 2.70 1.94
C GLN A 92 -18.94 2.60 0.95
N GLU A 93 -19.75 3.65 0.82
CA GLU A 93 -20.81 3.71 -0.21
C GLU A 93 -20.21 3.53 -1.63
N GLY A 94 -19.07 4.17 -1.90
CA GLY A 94 -18.38 4.10 -3.19
C GLY A 94 -17.65 2.78 -3.49
N ILE A 95 -17.25 2.02 -2.46
CA ILE A 95 -16.69 0.67 -2.66
C ILE A 95 -17.78 -0.31 -3.09
N VAL A 96 -18.96 -0.25 -2.47
CA VAL A 96 -20.06 -1.19 -2.77
C VAL A 96 -20.48 -1.13 -4.25
N ALA A 97 -20.32 0.03 -4.89
CA ALA A 97 -20.60 0.22 -6.31
C ALA A 97 -19.53 -0.37 -7.26
N ASN A 98 -18.29 -0.60 -6.81
CA ASN A 98 -17.14 -0.95 -7.66
C ASN A 98 -16.17 -1.93 -6.97
N ASN A 99 -16.07 -3.16 -7.49
CA ASN A 99 -15.25 -4.22 -6.89
C ASN A 99 -13.77 -4.20 -7.32
N SER A 100 -12.90 -3.68 -6.46
CA SER A 100 -11.46 -3.96 -6.51
C SER A 100 -11.18 -5.35 -5.92
N HIS A 101 -10.19 -6.08 -6.47
CA HIS A 101 -9.82 -7.41 -6.01
C HIS A 101 -8.31 -7.67 -6.20
N ILE A 102 -7.80 -8.70 -5.53
CA ILE A 102 -6.43 -9.17 -5.71
C ILE A 102 -6.33 -9.88 -7.07
N ASN A 103 -5.37 -9.47 -7.89
CA ASN A 103 -5.05 -10.17 -9.14
C ASN A 103 -4.09 -11.33 -8.85
N TYR A 104 -4.30 -12.48 -9.48
CA TYR A 104 -3.42 -13.64 -9.36
C TYR A 104 -2.81 -13.96 -10.72
N LEU A 105 -1.47 -13.92 -10.81
CA LEU A 105 -0.73 -14.21 -12.03
C LEU A 105 0.35 -15.26 -11.80
N LYS A 106 0.78 -15.95 -12.87
CA LYS A 106 1.93 -16.86 -12.84
C LYS A 106 3.22 -16.10 -13.13
N GLY A 107 4.24 -16.27 -12.30
CA GLY A 107 5.54 -15.60 -12.49
C GLY A 107 6.35 -15.42 -11.21
N ASP A 108 7.51 -14.78 -11.34
CA ASP A 108 8.38 -14.41 -10.22
C ASP A 108 8.10 -12.97 -9.78
N ALA A 109 7.54 -12.81 -8.57
CA ALA A 109 7.18 -11.50 -8.00
C ALA A 109 8.38 -10.55 -7.79
N SER A 110 9.62 -11.04 -7.89
CA SER A 110 10.81 -10.20 -7.78
C SER A 110 11.10 -9.41 -9.06
N LEU A 111 10.47 -9.78 -10.18
CA LEU A 111 10.56 -9.04 -11.44
C LEU A 111 9.41 -8.04 -11.49
N PRO A 112 9.68 -6.71 -11.57
CA PRO A 112 8.64 -5.70 -11.78
C PRO A 112 7.79 -6.03 -13.01
N PHE A 113 6.49 -6.25 -12.80
CA PHE A 113 5.54 -6.48 -13.89
C PHE A 113 5.20 -5.19 -14.64
N GLU A 114 5.21 -4.07 -13.92
CA GLU A 114 4.98 -2.72 -14.43
C GLU A 114 5.96 -1.72 -13.79
N GLU A 115 5.96 -0.48 -14.27
CA GLU A 115 6.65 0.63 -13.61
C GLU A 115 5.80 1.13 -12.42
N HIS A 116 6.34 2.03 -11.59
CA HIS A 116 5.66 2.54 -10.40
C HIS A 116 5.16 1.40 -9.50
N THR A 117 6.08 0.52 -9.11
CA THR A 117 5.73 -0.74 -8.44
C THR A 117 6.44 -0.87 -7.09
N LEU A 118 5.67 -1.30 -6.10
CA LEU A 118 6.15 -1.69 -4.77
C LEU A 118 6.10 -3.22 -4.63
N ILE A 119 7.29 -3.84 -4.56
CA ILE A 119 7.44 -5.26 -4.25
C ILE A 119 7.39 -5.45 -2.75
N ILE A 120 6.34 -6.10 -2.24
CA ILE A 120 6.23 -6.37 -0.80
C ILE A 120 6.57 -7.82 -0.48
N HIS A 121 7.29 -8.03 0.62
CA HIS A 121 7.54 -9.36 1.16
C HIS A 121 7.75 -9.34 2.67
N VAL A 122 7.61 -10.50 3.29
CA VAL A 122 7.77 -10.65 4.75
C VAL A 122 9.21 -11.05 5.07
N VAL A 123 9.82 -10.29 5.98
CA VAL A 123 11.13 -10.56 6.60
C VAL A 123 10.98 -10.85 8.09
N ASN A 124 12.03 -11.43 8.70
CA ASN A 124 12.02 -11.83 10.10
C ASN A 124 12.79 -10.84 10.99
N ILE A 125 12.43 -10.77 12.26
CA ILE A 125 13.12 -9.94 13.25
C ILE A 125 14.47 -10.53 13.73
N LEU A 126 14.98 -11.59 13.08
CA LEU A 126 16.29 -12.19 13.42
C LEU A 126 17.40 -11.74 12.47
N GLY A 127 17.12 -10.84 11.52
CA GLY A 127 18.10 -10.39 10.52
C GLY A 127 18.52 -11.48 9.53
N LYS A 128 17.82 -12.60 9.46
CA LYS A 128 18.18 -13.73 8.59
C LYS A 128 17.63 -13.54 7.18
N TRP A 129 18.45 -13.78 6.17
CA TRP A 129 18.10 -13.64 4.75
C TRP A 129 18.77 -14.73 3.92
N GLY A 130 18.04 -15.77 3.52
CA GLY A 130 18.66 -16.87 2.77
C GLY A 130 17.77 -18.04 2.33
N LYS A 131 16.45 -17.98 2.49
CA LYS A 131 15.54 -19.04 2.02
C LYS A 131 14.22 -18.45 1.52
N GLY A 132 13.68 -19.01 0.44
CA GLY A 132 12.41 -18.57 -0.16
C GLY A 132 12.59 -17.35 -1.08
N PHE A 133 11.57 -16.50 -1.14
CA PHE A 133 11.47 -15.37 -2.07
C PHE A 133 12.70 -14.44 -2.08
N VAL A 134 13.29 -14.22 -0.91
CA VAL A 134 14.48 -13.39 -0.72
C VAL A 134 15.67 -13.79 -1.61
N LEU A 135 15.73 -15.05 -2.07
CA LEU A 135 16.76 -15.51 -3.00
C LEU A 135 16.56 -14.97 -4.43
N SER A 136 15.33 -15.03 -4.96
CA SER A 136 14.98 -14.40 -6.25
C SER A 136 15.19 -12.90 -6.16
N LEU A 137 14.70 -12.29 -5.07
CA LEU A 137 14.86 -10.85 -4.84
C LEU A 137 16.33 -10.41 -4.78
N SER A 138 17.23 -11.23 -4.21
CA SER A 138 18.66 -10.89 -4.16
C SER A 138 19.37 -11.01 -5.51
N LYS A 139 18.89 -11.90 -6.39
CA LYS A 139 19.42 -11.99 -7.76
C LYS A 139 19.07 -10.74 -8.55
N GLN A 140 17.85 -10.23 -8.35
CA GLN A 140 17.37 -9.05 -9.04
C GLN A 140 17.87 -7.74 -8.42
N PHE A 141 17.77 -7.60 -7.10
CA PHE A 141 18.05 -6.38 -6.35
C PHE A 141 18.95 -6.68 -5.13
N PRO A 142 20.26 -6.90 -5.31
CA PRO A 142 21.18 -7.22 -4.22
C PRO A 142 21.23 -6.11 -3.15
N PHE A 143 20.95 -4.87 -3.52
CA PHE A 143 20.91 -3.73 -2.61
C PHE A 143 19.83 -3.86 -1.51
N ALA A 144 18.66 -4.45 -1.83
CA ALA A 144 17.58 -4.64 -0.86
C ALA A 144 18.00 -5.53 0.33
N LYS A 145 18.81 -6.56 0.06
CA LYS A 145 19.41 -7.42 1.10
C LYS A 145 20.37 -6.65 1.99
N ASN A 146 21.22 -5.81 1.40
CA ASN A 146 22.23 -5.05 2.14
C ASN A 146 21.56 -4.06 3.10
N GLU A 147 20.54 -3.35 2.65
CA GLU A 147 19.77 -2.41 3.47
C GLU A 147 19.02 -3.12 4.61
N TYR A 148 18.45 -4.30 4.36
CA TYR A 148 17.83 -5.10 5.43
C TYR A 148 18.85 -5.57 6.47
N ILE A 149 20.03 -6.08 6.04
CA ILE A 149 21.08 -6.52 6.97
C ILE A 149 21.61 -5.34 7.78
N LYS A 150 21.76 -4.17 7.17
CA LYS A 150 22.13 -2.93 7.87
C LYS A 150 21.06 -2.57 8.91
N TRP A 151 19.79 -2.56 8.51
CA TRP A 151 18.66 -2.26 9.39
C TRP A 151 18.53 -3.25 10.55
N SER A 152 18.87 -4.53 10.35
CA SER A 152 18.85 -5.54 11.43
C SER A 152 19.79 -5.29 12.61
N LYS A 153 20.70 -4.33 12.47
CA LYS A 153 21.62 -3.90 13.55
C LYS A 153 21.07 -2.73 14.35
N ASP A 154 20.04 -2.06 13.85
CA ASP A 154 19.34 -0.98 14.54
C ASP A 154 18.41 -1.58 15.59
N LYS A 155 18.58 -1.19 16.86
CA LYS A 155 17.75 -1.71 17.96
C LYS A 155 16.51 -0.88 18.23
N GLU A 156 16.42 0.31 17.66
CA GLU A 156 15.31 1.24 17.89
C GLU A 156 14.18 0.98 16.91
N THR A 157 14.51 0.70 15.64
CA THR A 157 13.52 0.62 14.55
C THR A 157 13.33 -0.79 13.98
N PHE A 158 14.14 -1.78 14.37
CA PHE A 158 14.03 -3.16 13.86
C PHE A 158 13.10 -4.02 14.71
N GLY A 159 11.79 -3.84 14.53
CA GLY A 159 10.75 -4.52 15.30
C GLY A 159 9.58 -5.04 14.47
N LEU A 160 8.76 -5.92 15.06
CA LEU A 160 7.53 -6.40 14.43
C LEU A 160 6.61 -5.22 14.09
N GLY A 161 5.99 -5.26 12.91
CA GLY A 161 5.10 -4.21 12.42
C GLY A 161 5.82 -3.05 11.73
N GLU A 162 7.16 -3.06 11.69
CA GLU A 162 7.95 -2.06 10.98
C GLU A 162 8.21 -2.45 9.53
N VAL A 163 8.37 -1.44 8.67
CA VAL A 163 8.60 -1.60 7.24
C VAL A 163 9.76 -0.71 6.80
N GLN A 164 10.73 -1.29 6.12
CA GLN A 164 11.76 -0.53 5.41
C GLN A 164 11.43 -0.51 3.93
N PHE A 165 11.30 0.69 3.37
CA PHE A 165 11.14 0.92 1.93
C PHE A 165 12.49 1.21 1.29
N VAL A 166 12.88 0.42 0.31
CA VAL A 166 14.15 0.54 -0.41
C VAL A 166 13.85 0.87 -1.87
N CYS A 167 14.28 2.04 -2.34
CA CYS A 167 14.25 2.37 -3.77
C CYS A 167 15.29 1.52 -4.49
N VAL A 168 14.87 0.71 -5.46
CA VAL A 168 15.75 -0.19 -6.22
C VAL A 168 15.88 0.21 -7.69
N ASP A 169 14.95 1.02 -8.20
CA ASP A 169 15.05 1.69 -9.50
C ASP A 169 14.33 3.05 -9.42
N GLN A 170 15.09 4.14 -9.46
CA GLN A 170 14.52 5.49 -9.36
C GLN A 170 13.82 5.92 -10.66
N GLN A 171 14.29 5.45 -11.82
CA GLN A 171 13.71 5.85 -13.11
C GLN A 171 12.33 5.25 -13.30
N LYS A 172 12.16 4.00 -12.87
CA LYS A 172 10.89 3.27 -12.94
C LYS A 172 10.05 3.36 -11.67
N ALA A 173 10.48 4.15 -10.69
CA ALA A 173 9.86 4.23 -9.36
C ALA A 173 9.57 2.83 -8.76
N THR A 174 10.57 1.93 -8.80
CA THR A 174 10.46 0.59 -8.23
C THR A 174 11.05 0.54 -6.83
N PHE A 175 10.26 0.01 -5.89
CA PHE A 175 10.61 -0.10 -4.49
C PHE A 175 10.45 -1.53 -3.98
N VAL A 176 11.19 -1.87 -2.93
CA VAL A 176 11.02 -3.09 -2.14
C VAL A 176 10.60 -2.70 -0.72
N ALA A 177 9.54 -3.30 -0.20
CA ALA A 177 9.14 -3.21 1.21
C ALA A 177 9.57 -4.46 1.98
N ASN A 178 10.57 -4.31 2.86
CA ASN A 178 10.94 -5.32 3.85
C ASN A 178 9.99 -5.21 5.05
N MET A 179 8.95 -6.04 5.10
CA MET A 179 7.95 -6.02 6.19
C MET A 179 8.32 -6.97 7.32
N LEU A 180 8.63 -6.43 8.51
CA LEU A 180 8.95 -7.23 9.71
C LEU A 180 7.68 -7.80 10.33
N ALA A 181 7.20 -8.91 9.77
CA ALA A 181 6.00 -9.60 10.24
C ALA A 181 6.26 -11.06 10.66
N GLN A 182 7.53 -11.46 10.80
CA GLN A 182 7.89 -12.83 11.14
C GLN A 182 8.78 -12.87 12.39
N HIS A 183 8.32 -13.50 13.47
CA HIS A 183 9.02 -13.48 14.78
C HIS A 183 10.19 -14.46 14.88
N GLY A 184 10.24 -15.47 14.01
CA GLY A 184 11.30 -16.49 14.02
C GLY A 184 11.61 -17.02 12.61
N VAL A 185 12.25 -18.18 12.51
CA VAL A 185 12.49 -18.85 11.21
C VAL A 185 12.32 -20.36 11.35
N LYS A 186 11.76 -20.99 10.30
CA LYS A 186 11.60 -22.44 10.23
C LYS A 186 12.94 -23.15 10.42
N LYS A 187 13.01 -24.03 11.43
CA LYS A 187 14.26 -24.72 11.82
C LYS A 187 14.62 -25.86 10.87
N ASN A 188 13.64 -26.66 10.48
CA ASN A 188 13.78 -27.81 9.58
C ASN A 188 12.42 -28.18 8.96
N ASP A 189 12.39 -29.17 8.08
CA ASP A 189 11.17 -29.54 7.35
C ASP A 189 10.07 -30.17 8.20
N LYS A 190 10.37 -30.64 9.41
CA LYS A 190 9.39 -31.16 10.38
C LYS A 190 8.77 -30.07 11.24
N ASP A 191 9.36 -28.88 11.27
CA ASP A 191 8.83 -27.73 11.98
C ASP A 191 7.50 -27.30 11.36
N ARG A 192 6.47 -27.18 12.20
CA ARG A 192 5.09 -26.78 11.85
C ARG A 192 4.68 -25.48 12.57
N THR A 193 5.62 -24.82 13.23
CA THR A 193 5.37 -23.57 13.96
C THR A 193 4.97 -22.46 12.98
N THR A 194 3.93 -21.73 13.33
CA THR A 194 3.54 -20.49 12.65
C THR A 194 4.41 -19.34 13.18
N TYR A 195 5.26 -18.81 12.30
CA TYR A 195 6.17 -17.71 12.57
C TYR A 195 5.65 -16.36 12.08
N ILE A 196 4.67 -16.35 11.16
CA ILE A 196 4.00 -15.11 10.79
C ILE A 196 3.26 -14.57 12.02
N ASP A 197 3.37 -13.28 12.24
CA ASP A 197 2.58 -12.51 13.18
C ASP A 197 1.57 -11.70 12.38
N TYR A 198 0.28 -12.05 12.54
CA TYR A 198 -0.81 -11.47 11.74
C TYR A 198 -1.07 -10.01 12.09
N ASP A 199 -0.87 -9.62 13.35
CA ASP A 199 -1.03 -8.23 13.79
C ASP A 199 0.12 -7.37 13.26
N ALA A 200 1.35 -7.89 13.32
CA ALA A 200 2.51 -7.25 12.71
C ALA A 200 2.34 -7.10 11.20
N LEU A 201 1.82 -8.14 10.52
CA LEU A 201 1.53 -8.07 9.08
C LEU A 201 0.52 -6.97 8.77
N ARG A 202 -0.56 -6.87 9.56
CA ARG A 202 -1.56 -5.81 9.42
C ARG A 202 -0.96 -4.41 9.57
N LEU A 203 -0.13 -4.20 10.60
CA LEU A 203 0.59 -2.94 10.81
C LEU A 203 1.52 -2.61 9.63
N CYS A 204 2.22 -3.62 9.11
CA CYS A 204 3.07 -3.44 7.93
C CYS A 204 2.25 -3.03 6.71
N LEU A 205 1.12 -3.70 6.46
CA LEU A 205 0.27 -3.42 5.30
C LEU A 205 -0.37 -2.03 5.35
N ARG A 206 -0.69 -1.50 6.55
CA ARG A 206 -1.10 -0.09 6.71
C ARG A 206 -0.03 0.90 6.27
N LYS A 207 1.21 0.67 6.67
CA LYS A 207 2.36 1.51 6.28
C LYS A 207 2.61 1.40 4.78
N VAL A 208 2.51 0.19 4.24
CA VAL A 208 2.58 -0.08 2.79
C VAL A 208 1.49 0.66 2.03
N ALA A 209 0.23 0.64 2.51
CA ALA A 209 -0.88 1.32 1.86
C ALA A 209 -0.61 2.82 1.72
N ARG A 210 -0.25 3.49 2.83
CA ARG A 210 0.10 4.91 2.84
C ARG A 210 1.27 5.22 1.90
N PHE A 211 2.33 4.42 1.96
CA PHE A 211 3.49 4.61 1.10
C PHE A 211 3.12 4.45 -0.38
N ALA A 212 2.34 3.42 -0.74
CA ALA A 212 1.91 3.17 -2.10
C ALA A 212 1.02 4.30 -2.63
N LEU A 213 0.03 4.74 -1.85
CA LEU A 213 -0.87 5.83 -2.23
C LEU A 213 -0.12 7.13 -2.50
N LYS A 214 0.75 7.56 -1.58
CA LYS A 214 1.53 8.80 -1.72
C LYS A 214 2.48 8.78 -2.91
N ASN A 215 3.04 7.61 -3.24
CA ASN A 215 4.02 7.45 -4.31
C ASN A 215 3.42 6.93 -5.62
N ARG A 216 2.08 6.82 -5.71
CA ARG A 216 1.35 6.33 -6.90
C ARG A 216 1.79 4.93 -7.35
N LEU A 217 2.04 4.04 -6.39
CA LEU A 217 2.59 2.71 -6.68
C LEU A 217 1.50 1.65 -6.70
N SER A 218 1.57 0.75 -7.67
CA SER A 218 0.91 -0.55 -7.57
C SER A 218 1.72 -1.50 -6.68
N ILE A 219 1.08 -2.55 -6.19
CA ILE A 219 1.69 -3.52 -5.31
C ILE A 219 1.81 -4.87 -6.02
N GLN A 220 2.99 -5.47 -5.93
CA GLN A 220 3.19 -6.87 -6.30
C GLN A 220 3.84 -7.67 -5.19
N MET A 221 3.48 -8.95 -5.08
CA MET A 221 3.93 -9.80 -3.99
C MET A 221 3.93 -11.29 -4.37
N PRO A 222 4.77 -12.13 -3.73
CA PRO A 222 4.52 -13.57 -3.70
C PRO A 222 3.34 -13.87 -2.75
N LYS A 223 3.01 -15.15 -2.53
CA LYS A 223 2.16 -15.56 -1.40
C LYS A 223 2.84 -15.34 -0.05
N ILE A 224 2.96 -14.08 0.38
CA ILE A 224 3.62 -13.64 1.60
C ILE A 224 3.12 -14.41 2.83
N GLY A 225 4.01 -14.68 3.79
CA GLY A 225 3.67 -15.33 5.07
C GLY A 225 3.19 -16.79 5.03
N SER A 226 2.82 -17.34 3.86
CA SER A 226 2.17 -18.65 3.77
C SER A 226 3.10 -19.86 3.62
N GLY A 227 4.35 -19.64 3.22
CA GLY A 227 5.36 -20.69 3.03
C GLY A 227 6.16 -20.98 4.30
N LEU A 228 7.41 -20.51 4.34
CA LEU A 228 8.34 -20.76 5.46
C LEU A 228 7.89 -20.14 6.79
N ALA A 229 7.02 -19.13 6.76
CA ALA A 229 6.45 -18.52 7.96
C ALA A 229 5.21 -19.26 8.49
N GLY A 230 4.67 -20.25 7.76
CA GLY A 230 3.63 -21.16 8.27
C GLY A 230 2.24 -20.54 8.45
N GLY A 231 1.95 -19.40 7.84
CA GLY A 231 0.63 -18.77 7.87
C GLY A 231 -0.38 -19.42 6.93
N GLY A 232 -1.66 -19.41 7.31
CA GLY A 232 -2.76 -19.73 6.40
C GLY A 232 -3.00 -18.59 5.41
N TRP A 233 -2.89 -18.85 4.11
CA TRP A 233 -3.09 -17.83 3.06
C TRP A 233 -4.46 -17.16 3.12
N ARG A 234 -5.53 -17.89 3.45
CA ARG A 234 -6.89 -17.33 3.58
C ARG A 234 -6.96 -16.18 4.59
N GLU A 235 -6.25 -16.28 5.71
CA GLU A 235 -6.21 -15.22 6.71
C GLU A 235 -5.39 -14.03 6.22
N ILE A 236 -4.25 -14.30 5.56
CA ILE A 236 -3.39 -13.27 4.96
C ILE A 236 -4.15 -12.50 3.87
N GLU A 237 -4.88 -13.20 3.02
CA GLU A 237 -5.72 -12.64 1.98
C GLU A 237 -6.80 -11.72 2.55
N LYS A 238 -7.43 -12.09 3.68
CA LYS A 238 -8.38 -11.22 4.38
C LYS A 238 -7.71 -9.90 4.84
N ILE A 239 -6.51 -9.98 5.43
CA ILE A 239 -5.77 -8.78 5.86
C ILE A 239 -5.38 -7.92 4.65
N ILE A 240 -4.95 -8.53 3.53
CA ILE A 240 -4.65 -7.79 2.29
C ILE A 240 -5.90 -7.07 1.77
N ASN A 241 -7.06 -7.73 1.80
CA ASN A 241 -8.30 -7.09 1.35
C ASN A 241 -8.67 -5.88 2.23
N GLU A 242 -8.53 -6.01 3.54
CA GLU A 242 -8.85 -4.95 4.51
C GLU A 242 -7.87 -3.78 4.43
N GLU A 243 -6.57 -4.03 4.27
CA GLU A 243 -5.55 -3.00 4.41
C GLU A 243 -5.04 -2.45 3.06
N LEU A 244 -5.29 -3.12 1.93
CA LEU A 244 -4.86 -2.66 0.58
C LEU A 244 -6.04 -2.50 -0.39
N ILE A 245 -6.87 -3.53 -0.55
CA ILE A 245 -7.95 -3.53 -1.56
C ILE A 245 -9.06 -2.55 -1.17
N TYR A 246 -9.37 -2.42 0.12
CA TYR A 246 -10.28 -1.39 0.65
C TYR A 246 -9.89 0.01 0.19
N TYR A 247 -8.58 0.29 0.11
CA TYR A 247 -8.04 1.58 -0.35
C TYR A 247 -7.90 1.66 -1.88
N LYS A 248 -8.45 0.69 -2.63
CA LYS A 248 -8.39 0.59 -4.10
C LYS A 248 -6.98 0.56 -4.70
N ILE A 249 -6.00 0.10 -3.91
CA ILE A 249 -4.63 -0.07 -4.39
C ILE A 249 -4.57 -1.32 -5.28
N LYS A 250 -4.07 -1.16 -6.51
CA LYS A 250 -3.87 -2.28 -7.43
C LYS A 250 -2.86 -3.27 -6.84
N CYS A 251 -3.29 -4.50 -6.59
CA CYS A 251 -2.47 -5.55 -5.99
C CYS A 251 -2.42 -6.79 -6.89
N THR A 252 -1.22 -7.34 -7.06
CA THR A 252 -0.98 -8.57 -7.82
C THR A 252 -0.16 -9.57 -7.01
N VAL A 253 -0.70 -10.77 -6.84
CA VAL A 253 -0.02 -11.92 -6.25
C VAL A 253 0.53 -12.79 -7.37
N PHE A 254 1.84 -13.01 -7.35
CA PHE A 254 2.52 -13.88 -8.28
C PHE A 254 2.77 -15.26 -7.66
N GLU A 255 2.43 -16.29 -8.43
CA GLU A 255 2.66 -17.68 -8.09
C GLU A 255 3.63 -18.32 -9.08
N LEU A 256 4.64 -19.03 -8.54
CA LEU A 256 5.49 -19.92 -9.33
C LEU A 256 4.77 -21.24 -9.66
#